data_AF-A0A537F077-F1
#
_entry.id   AF-A0A537F077-F1
#
_cell.length_a   1.000
_cell.length_b   1.000
_cell.length_c   1.000
_cell.angle_alpha   90.00
_cell.angle_beta   90.00
_cell.angle_gamma   90.00
#
_symmetry.space_group_name_H-M   'P 1'
#
loop_
_entity.id
_entity.type
_entity.pdbx_description
1 polymer ?
#
loop_
_entity_poly.entity_id
_entity_poly.type
_entity_poly.pdbx_seq_one_letter_code
_entity_poly.pdbx_strand_id
1 'polypeptide(L)'
;MASLSTAKVLGGVGGIFAIIPGISLVGWILILVAVKEVSDVSQDRTIFDDALIAGITAVIGAITFVVLLASGAFWGVITLGAIDFGVFGVMGALALLGTFWLLLIISSLFLKRAYDKIAQHLNVGAFATAGLLYLIGALTVIVLVGFLILLIAMVFQIVAYFSIQDQPSPILYPGYQPPQQMPTPVPQVIQPQATPPQPAPEFKFCFKCGTKLPASAVYCTNCGTKQS
;
A
#
# COMPACT_ATOMS: atom_id res chain seq x y z
N MET A 1 2.87 20.27 1.27
CA MET A 1 3.12 19.67 2.60
C MET A 1 3.36 18.20 2.33
N ALA A 2 4.59 17.72 2.50
CA ALA A 2 4.89 16.33 2.20
C ALA A 2 4.21 15.43 3.25
N SER A 3 3.49 14.37 2.84
CA SER A 3 2.86 13.46 3.79
C SER A 3 2.93 12.00 3.36
N LEU A 4 3.24 11.11 4.30
CA LEU A 4 3.31 9.66 4.05
C LEU A 4 1.95 9.07 3.64
N SER A 5 0.87 9.63 4.18
CA SER A 5 -0.50 9.26 3.79
C SER A 5 -0.79 9.60 2.33
N THR A 6 -0.37 10.80 1.88
CA THR A 6 -0.46 11.19 0.47
C THR A 6 0.33 10.24 -0.41
N ALA A 7 1.57 9.92 -0.01
CA ALA A 7 2.44 8.99 -0.74
C ALA A 7 1.83 7.59 -0.88
N LYS A 8 1.22 7.07 0.19
CA LYS A 8 0.52 5.77 0.19
C LYS A 8 -0.65 5.75 -0.79
N VAL A 9 -1.50 6.78 -0.77
CA VAL A 9 -2.66 6.87 -1.69
C VAL A 9 -2.19 7.04 -3.13
N LEU A 10 -1.26 7.96 -3.40
CA LEU A 10 -0.75 8.20 -4.76
C LEU A 10 0.00 6.98 -5.31
N GLY A 11 0.83 6.33 -4.48
CA GLY A 11 1.62 5.17 -4.89
C GLY A 11 0.75 3.94 -5.13
N GLY A 12 -0.26 3.71 -4.29
CA GLY A 12 -1.22 2.61 -4.44
C GLY A 12 -2.12 2.80 -5.68
N VAL A 13 -2.79 3.95 -5.80
CA VAL A 13 -3.65 4.26 -6.95
C VAL A 13 -2.83 4.36 -8.24
N GLY A 14 -1.65 4.98 -8.17
CA GLY A 14 -0.71 5.06 -9.29
C GLY A 14 -0.26 3.69 -9.78
N GLY A 15 0.01 2.74 -8.89
CA GLY A 15 0.32 1.36 -9.23
C GLY A 15 -0.81 0.66 -9.99
N ILE A 16 -2.07 0.86 -9.56
CA ILE A 16 -3.24 0.31 -10.26
C ILE A 16 -3.37 0.91 -11.66
N PHE A 17 -3.20 2.23 -11.79
CA PHE A 17 -3.30 2.93 -13.08
C PHE A 17 -2.16 2.54 -14.03
N ALA A 18 -0.98 2.23 -13.50
CA ALA A 18 0.17 1.80 -14.29
C ALA A 18 -0.06 0.46 -15.00
N ILE A 19 -0.92 -0.41 -14.46
CA ILE A 19 -1.26 -1.71 -15.04
C ILE A 19 -2.23 -1.56 -16.23
N ILE A 20 -3.09 -0.54 -16.21
CA ILE A 20 -4.14 -0.38 -17.22
C ILE A 20 -3.55 0.27 -18.48
N PRO A 21 -3.57 -0.43 -19.64
CA PRO A 21 -3.11 0.16 -20.90
C PRO A 21 -3.99 1.35 -21.30
N GLY A 22 -3.37 2.45 -21.74
CA GLY A 22 -4.06 3.69 -22.15
C GLY A 22 -3.97 4.81 -21.13
N ILE A 23 -3.88 4.51 -19.83
CA ILE A 23 -3.68 5.51 -18.75
C ILE A 23 -2.39 5.29 -17.95
N SER A 24 -1.57 4.32 -18.36
CA SER A 24 -0.36 3.91 -17.64
C SER A 24 0.63 5.06 -17.38
N LEU A 25 0.71 6.06 -18.28
CA LEU A 25 1.52 7.25 -18.08
C LEU A 25 1.10 8.05 -16.85
N VAL A 26 -0.20 8.21 -16.61
CA VAL A 26 -0.72 8.88 -15.42
C VAL A 26 -0.33 8.09 -14.17
N GLY A 27 -0.46 6.77 -14.21
CA GLY A 27 -0.02 5.88 -13.12
C GLY A 27 1.45 6.05 -12.77
N TRP A 28 2.34 6.05 -13.77
CA TRP A 28 3.78 6.29 -13.57
C TRP A 28 4.09 7.66 -12.98
N ILE A 29 3.39 8.72 -13.41
CA ILE A 29 3.53 10.06 -12.84
C ILE A 29 3.11 10.07 -11.36
N LEU A 30 1.98 9.44 -11.03
CA LEU A 30 1.51 9.33 -9.63
C LEU A 30 2.52 8.58 -8.75
N ILE A 31 3.12 7.51 -9.27
CA ILE A 31 4.19 6.79 -8.57
C ILE A 31 5.40 7.69 -8.35
N LEU A 32 5.85 8.47 -9.34
CA LEU A 32 6.96 9.41 -9.16
C LEU A 32 6.65 10.49 -8.13
N VAL A 33 5.42 11.02 -8.12
CA VAL A 33 5.00 11.98 -7.09
C VAL A 33 4.96 11.31 -5.72
N ALA A 34 4.51 10.05 -5.61
CA ALA A 34 4.56 9.30 -4.34
C ALA A 34 6.01 9.14 -3.84
N VAL A 35 6.94 8.78 -4.72
CA VAL A 35 8.37 8.69 -4.36
C VAL A 35 8.93 10.05 -3.95
N LYS A 36 8.53 11.13 -4.62
CA LYS A 36 8.91 12.49 -4.25
C LYS A 36 8.45 12.82 -2.83
N GLU A 37 7.21 12.51 -2.48
CA GLU A 37 6.69 12.74 -1.12
C GLU A 37 7.48 11.95 -0.07
N VAL A 38 7.84 10.68 -0.36
CA VAL A 38 8.69 9.87 0.51
C VAL A 38 10.10 10.47 0.66
N SER A 39 10.68 10.95 -0.45
CA SER A 39 11.99 11.62 -0.47
C SER A 39 11.96 12.91 0.36
N ASP A 40 10.89 13.70 0.27
CA ASP A 40 10.72 14.94 1.03
C ASP A 40 10.56 14.66 2.53
N VAL A 41 9.83 13.60 2.92
CA VAL A 41 9.68 13.20 4.32
C VAL A 41 10.97 12.59 4.88
N SER A 42 11.67 11.76 4.10
CA SER A 42 12.90 11.07 4.54
C SER A 42 14.14 11.96 4.47
N GLN A 43 14.02 13.20 3.98
CA GLN A 43 15.12 14.15 3.77
C GLN A 43 16.28 13.60 2.91
N ASP A 44 16.00 12.65 2.01
CA ASP A 44 16.99 12.01 1.14
C ASP A 44 16.57 12.15 -0.32
N ARG A 45 17.06 13.22 -0.97
CA ARG A 45 16.78 13.55 -2.38
C ARG A 45 17.23 12.47 -3.35
N THR A 46 18.22 11.67 -2.97
CA THR A 46 18.78 10.67 -3.86
C THR A 46 17.79 9.54 -4.16
N ILE A 47 16.74 9.38 -3.33
CA ILE A 47 15.61 8.48 -3.58
C ILE A 47 14.84 8.93 -4.82
N PHE A 48 14.46 10.20 -4.85
CA PHE A 48 13.71 10.75 -5.97
C PHE A 48 14.57 10.86 -7.22
N ASP A 49 15.85 11.23 -7.10
CA ASP A 49 16.76 11.32 -8.24
C ASP A 49 16.93 9.95 -8.93
N ASP A 50 17.16 8.88 -8.17
CA ASP A 50 17.24 7.52 -8.71
C ASP A 50 15.91 7.09 -9.37
N ALA A 51 14.78 7.35 -8.72
CA ALA A 51 13.47 7.02 -9.28
C ALA A 51 13.13 7.84 -10.54
N LEU A 52 13.52 9.11 -10.60
CA LEU A 52 13.33 9.98 -11.75
C LEU A 52 14.19 9.51 -12.93
N ILE A 53 15.45 9.16 -12.69
CA ILE A 53 16.32 8.57 -13.72
C ILE A 53 15.72 7.25 -14.23
N ALA A 54 15.21 6.40 -13.33
CA ALA A 54 14.50 5.17 -13.71
C ALA A 54 13.30 5.46 -14.60
N GLY A 55 12.48 6.45 -14.23
CA GLY A 55 11.29 6.88 -14.97
C GLY A 55 11.62 7.44 -16.36
N ILE A 56 12.57 8.36 -16.47
CA ILE A 56 13.00 8.92 -17.76
C ILE A 56 13.56 7.82 -18.66
N THR A 57 14.39 6.93 -18.11
CA THR A 57 14.95 5.80 -18.87
C THR A 57 13.85 4.84 -19.34
N ALA A 58 12.83 4.59 -18.51
CA ALA A 58 11.67 3.78 -18.90
C ALA A 58 10.88 4.42 -20.04
N VAL A 59 10.68 5.74 -20.03
CA VAL A 59 10.00 6.47 -21.12
C VAL A 59 10.80 6.37 -22.42
N ILE A 60 12.12 6.56 -22.38
CA ILE A 60 12.99 6.41 -23.56
C ILE A 60 12.93 4.96 -24.09
N GLY A 61 12.95 3.98 -23.20
CA GLY A 61 12.77 2.56 -23.54
C GLY A 61 11.42 2.30 -24.20
N ALA A 62 10.33 2.83 -23.64
CA ALA A 62 8.99 2.68 -24.21
C ALA A 62 8.88 3.31 -25.61
N ILE A 63 9.47 4.49 -25.83
CA ILE A 63 9.52 5.12 -27.17
C ILE A 63 10.32 4.24 -28.14
N THR A 64 11.47 3.72 -27.71
CA THR A 64 12.30 2.80 -28.52
C THR A 64 11.52 1.56 -28.92
N PHE A 65 10.72 1.00 -28.00
CA PHE A 65 9.86 -0.15 -28.26
C PHE A 65 8.74 0.18 -29.23
N VAL A 66 8.08 1.34 -29.11
CA VAL A 66 7.06 1.79 -30.07
C VAL A 66 7.65 1.96 -31.46
N VAL A 67 8.84 2.53 -31.59
CA VAL A 67 9.55 2.66 -32.88
C VAL A 67 9.85 1.28 -33.46
N LEU A 68 10.30 0.32 -32.66
CA LEU A 68 10.51 -1.06 -33.11
C LEU A 68 9.23 -1.67 -33.70
N LEU A 69 8.10 -1.54 -33.00
CA LEU A 69 6.82 -2.07 -33.46
C LEU A 69 6.29 -1.35 -34.72
N ALA A 70 6.50 -0.04 -34.83
CA ALA A 70 6.07 0.77 -35.98
C ALA A 70 6.96 0.60 -37.22
N SER A 71 8.25 0.26 -37.04
CA SER A 71 9.23 0.14 -38.13
C SER A 71 8.94 -0.98 -39.12
N GLY A 72 8.04 -1.92 -38.80
CA GLY A 72 7.82 -3.14 -39.58
C GLY A 72 8.96 -4.15 -39.50
N ALA A 73 10.13 -3.79 -38.94
CA ALA A 73 11.28 -4.69 -38.83
C ALA A 73 10.98 -5.89 -37.93
N PHE A 74 10.36 -5.64 -36.78
CA PHE A 74 9.93 -6.70 -35.88
C PHE A 74 8.90 -7.63 -36.54
N TRP A 75 7.89 -7.04 -37.19
CA TRP A 75 6.83 -7.80 -37.85
C TRP A 75 7.35 -8.59 -39.04
N GLY A 76 8.20 -8.01 -39.88
CA GLY A 76 8.76 -8.67 -41.05
C GLY A 76 9.61 -9.89 -40.70
N VAL A 77 10.40 -9.83 -39.62
CA VAL A 77 11.14 -11.01 -39.13
C VAL A 77 10.19 -12.12 -38.66
N ILE A 78 9.05 -11.77 -38.06
CA ILE A 78 8.05 -12.75 -37.58
C ILE A 78 7.20 -13.31 -38.73
N THR A 79 6.77 -12.49 -39.69
CA THR A 79 5.79 -12.88 -40.71
C THR A 79 6.43 -13.49 -41.95
N LEU A 80 7.52 -12.90 -42.45
CA LEU A 80 8.23 -13.37 -43.64
C LEU A 80 9.37 -14.32 -43.27
N GLY A 81 9.84 -14.29 -42.03
CA GLY A 81 10.99 -15.05 -41.56
C GLY A 81 12.31 -14.33 -41.79
N ALA A 82 13.31 -14.69 -41.00
CA ALA A 82 14.61 -14.00 -40.97
C ALA A 82 15.40 -14.08 -42.29
N ILE A 83 15.17 -15.13 -43.09
CA ILE A 83 15.87 -15.35 -44.36
C ILE A 83 15.34 -14.40 -45.43
N ASP A 84 14.01 -14.31 -45.57
CA ASP A 84 13.35 -13.50 -46.61
C ASP A 84 13.32 -12.01 -46.26
N PHE A 85 13.32 -11.66 -44.97
CA PHE A 85 13.38 -10.26 -44.53
C PHE A 85 14.74 -9.59 -44.78
N GLY A 86 15.79 -10.38 -44.96
CA GLY A 86 17.14 -9.91 -45.25
C GLY A 86 17.95 -9.47 -44.03
N VAL A 87 19.27 -9.59 -44.14
CA VAL A 87 20.22 -9.40 -43.03
C VAL A 87 20.11 -8.00 -42.39
N PHE A 88 19.97 -6.94 -43.19
CA PHE A 88 19.85 -5.57 -42.66
C PHE A 88 18.59 -5.37 -41.81
N GLY A 89 17.48 -5.99 -42.22
CA GLY A 89 16.23 -5.93 -41.47
C GLY A 89 16.32 -6.66 -40.13
N VAL A 90 16.89 -7.87 -40.14
CA VAL A 90 17.13 -8.66 -38.91
C VAL A 90 18.08 -7.94 -37.96
N MET A 91 19.19 -7.41 -38.47
CA MET A 91 20.16 -6.67 -37.65
C MET A 91 19.56 -5.40 -37.05
N GLY A 92 18.72 -4.68 -37.82
CA GLY A 92 17.99 -3.52 -37.31
C GLY A 92 17.01 -3.88 -36.19
N ALA A 93 16.23 -4.96 -36.36
CA ALA A 93 15.31 -5.46 -35.34
C ALA A 93 16.04 -5.87 -34.06
N LEU A 94 17.15 -6.62 -34.18
CA LEU A 94 17.97 -7.05 -33.04
C LEU A 94 18.64 -5.87 -32.33
N ALA A 95 19.12 -4.87 -33.07
CA ALA A 95 19.74 -3.67 -32.48
C ALA A 95 18.72 -2.87 -31.66
N LEU A 96 17.51 -2.65 -32.20
CA LEU A 96 16.43 -1.97 -31.48
C LEU A 96 15.94 -2.76 -30.28
N LEU A 97 15.77 -4.08 -30.43
CA LEU A 97 15.35 -4.96 -29.33
C LEU A 97 16.40 -5.01 -28.22
N GLY A 98 17.68 -5.12 -28.58
CA GLY A 98 18.79 -5.09 -27.63
C GLY A 98 18.91 -3.74 -26.92
N THR A 99 18.71 -2.63 -27.64
CA THR A 99 18.71 -1.29 -27.05
C THR A 99 17.56 -1.11 -26.05
N PHE A 100 16.35 -1.53 -26.42
CA PHE A 100 15.19 -1.55 -25.51
C PHE A 100 15.47 -2.38 -24.26
N TRP A 101 16.00 -3.59 -24.43
CA TRP A 101 16.31 -4.50 -23.32
C TRP A 101 17.36 -3.91 -22.36
N LEU A 102 18.42 -3.30 -22.89
CA LEU A 102 19.43 -2.60 -22.07
C LEU A 102 18.83 -1.43 -21.30
N LEU A 103 17.99 -0.61 -21.95
CA LEU A 103 17.31 0.51 -21.29
C LEU A 103 16.39 0.03 -20.16
N LEU A 104 15.67 -1.08 -20.35
CA LEU A 104 14.85 -1.68 -19.30
C LEU A 104 15.68 -2.15 -18.10
N ILE A 105 16.85 -2.76 -18.32
CA ILE A 105 17.76 -3.18 -17.25
C ILE A 105 18.27 -1.97 -16.48
N ILE A 106 18.74 -0.94 -17.19
CA ILE A 106 19.24 0.29 -16.58
C ILE A 106 18.13 0.95 -15.74
N SER A 107 16.93 1.10 -16.30
CA SER A 107 15.77 1.64 -15.57
C SER A 107 15.48 0.85 -14.30
N SER A 108 15.46 -0.48 -14.38
CA SER A 108 15.17 -1.35 -13.23
C SER A 108 16.26 -1.31 -12.16
N LEU A 109 17.53 -1.10 -12.54
CA LEU A 109 18.63 -0.91 -11.59
C LEU A 109 18.45 0.36 -10.76
N PHE A 110 18.10 1.47 -11.39
CA PHE A 110 17.83 2.73 -10.69
C PHE A 110 16.57 2.63 -9.82
N LEU A 111 15.52 1.98 -10.31
CA LEU A 111 14.30 1.75 -9.52
C LEU A 111 14.59 0.90 -8.27
N LYS A 112 15.39 -0.16 -8.41
CA LYS A 112 15.82 -1.02 -7.31
C LYS A 112 16.62 -0.23 -6.26
N ARG A 113 17.51 0.66 -6.68
CA ARG A 113 18.25 1.55 -5.76
C ARG A 113 17.31 2.50 -5.00
N ALA A 114 16.35 3.11 -5.69
CA ALA A 114 15.37 3.97 -5.05
C ALA A 114 14.54 3.19 -4.02
N TYR A 115 14.06 1.99 -4.37
CA TYR A 115 13.22 1.19 -3.49
C TYR A 115 13.97 0.60 -2.30
N ASP A 116 15.25 0.24 -2.45
CA ASP A 116 16.09 -0.17 -1.33
C ASP A 116 16.25 0.96 -0.30
N LYS A 117 16.46 2.20 -0.77
CA LYS A 117 16.53 3.38 0.12
C LYS A 117 15.20 3.61 0.82
N ILE A 118 14.08 3.55 0.11
CA ILE A 118 12.73 3.67 0.70
C ILE A 118 12.53 2.59 1.78
N ALA A 119 12.91 1.34 1.50
CA ALA A 119 12.80 0.24 2.45
C ALA A 119 13.59 0.48 3.74
N GLN A 120 14.79 1.06 3.62
CA GLN A 120 15.66 1.41 4.76
C GLN A 120 15.06 2.55 5.60
N HIS A 121 14.56 3.60 4.95
CA HIS A 121 14.02 4.79 5.65
C HIS A 121 12.65 4.54 6.26
N LEU A 122 11.79 3.77 5.59
CA LEU A 122 10.42 3.49 6.08
C LEU A 122 10.32 2.20 6.89
N ASN A 123 11.40 1.40 6.98
CA ASN A 123 11.41 0.07 7.61
C ASN A 123 10.35 -0.89 7.02
N VAL A 124 10.14 -0.83 5.69
CA VAL A 124 9.17 -1.66 4.95
C VAL A 124 9.91 -2.49 3.89
N GLY A 125 10.22 -3.76 4.21
CA GLY A 125 10.97 -4.67 3.33
C GLY A 125 10.27 -5.01 2.00
N ALA A 126 8.97 -4.76 1.88
CA ALA A 126 8.22 -4.99 0.64
C ALA A 126 8.74 -4.13 -0.53
N PHE A 127 9.27 -2.93 -0.27
CA PHE A 127 9.86 -2.08 -1.31
C PHE A 127 11.12 -2.72 -1.91
N ALA A 128 12.04 -3.20 -1.08
CA ALA A 128 13.25 -3.89 -1.54
C ALA A 128 12.90 -5.15 -2.35
N THR A 129 11.89 -5.90 -1.89
CA THR A 129 11.41 -7.09 -2.61
C THR A 129 10.83 -6.72 -3.98
N ALA A 130 10.00 -5.67 -4.07
CA ALA A 130 9.44 -5.19 -5.33
C ALA A 130 10.55 -4.75 -6.30
N GLY A 131 11.53 -3.98 -5.84
CA GLY A 131 12.65 -3.51 -6.66
C GLY A 131 13.51 -4.65 -7.21
N LEU A 132 13.74 -5.68 -6.40
CA LEU A 132 14.44 -6.89 -6.83
C LEU A 132 13.66 -7.67 -7.89
N LEU A 133 12.35 -7.83 -7.70
CA LEU A 133 11.48 -8.48 -8.70
C LEU A 133 11.45 -7.71 -10.02
N TYR A 134 11.43 -6.37 -9.98
CA TYR A 134 11.56 -5.55 -11.18
C TYR A 134 12.85 -5.82 -11.94
N LEU A 135 13.97 -5.91 -11.22
CA LEU A 135 15.29 -6.18 -11.80
C LEU A 135 15.37 -7.58 -12.42
N ILE A 136 14.92 -8.62 -11.71
CA ILE A 136 14.88 -9.99 -12.24
C ILE A 136 13.93 -10.08 -13.43
N GLY A 137 12.76 -9.45 -13.34
CA GLY A 137 11.78 -9.41 -14.40
C GLY A 137 12.32 -8.75 -15.67
N ALA A 138 13.02 -7.62 -15.54
CA ALA A 138 13.66 -6.95 -16.67
C ALA A 138 14.77 -7.80 -17.32
N LEU A 139 15.59 -8.48 -16.51
CA LEU A 139 16.64 -9.36 -17.02
C LEU A 139 16.06 -10.54 -17.82
N THR A 140 14.94 -11.10 -17.34
CA THR A 140 14.33 -12.31 -17.90
C THR A 140 13.16 -12.03 -18.86
N VAL A 141 12.88 -10.77 -19.21
CA VAL A 141 11.74 -10.36 -20.05
C VAL A 141 11.76 -11.04 -21.43
N ILE A 142 12.97 -11.36 -21.91
CA ILE A 142 13.23 -12.11 -23.14
C ILE A 142 12.55 -13.50 -23.17
N VAL A 143 12.32 -14.13 -22.02
CA VAL A 143 11.85 -15.53 -21.92
C VAL A 143 10.35 -15.63 -21.65
N LEU A 144 9.54 -14.58 -21.90
CA LEU A 144 8.12 -14.46 -21.51
C LEU A 144 7.86 -14.52 -19.98
N VAL A 145 8.58 -15.38 -19.26
CA VAL A 145 8.59 -15.50 -17.80
C VAL A 145 8.88 -14.17 -17.12
N GLY A 146 9.78 -13.34 -17.68
CA GLY A 146 10.08 -12.04 -17.11
C GLY A 146 8.87 -11.09 -17.09
N PHE A 147 7.94 -11.20 -18.05
CA PHE A 147 6.70 -10.43 -18.02
C PHE A 147 5.83 -10.78 -16.80
N LEU A 148 5.71 -12.07 -16.46
CA LEU A 148 5.00 -12.51 -15.25
C LEU A 148 5.70 -12.00 -13.98
N ILE A 149 7.03 -12.01 -13.94
CA ILE A 149 7.80 -11.50 -12.80
C ILE A 149 7.57 -9.99 -12.63
N LEU A 150 7.54 -9.21 -13.73
CA LEU A 150 7.24 -7.78 -13.69
C LEU A 150 5.81 -7.50 -13.18
N LEU A 151 4.83 -8.32 -13.56
CA LEU A 151 3.47 -8.20 -13.01
C LEU A 151 3.43 -8.47 -11.51
N ILE A 152 4.15 -9.50 -11.04
CA ILE A 152 4.27 -9.77 -9.60
C ILE A 152 4.97 -8.59 -8.90
N ALA A 153 6.00 -8.00 -9.51
CA ALA A 153 6.68 -6.82 -8.99
C ALA A 153 5.73 -5.62 -8.81
N MET A 154 4.85 -5.37 -9.78
CA MET A 154 3.81 -4.32 -9.69
C MET A 154 2.87 -4.56 -8.50
N VAL A 155 2.44 -5.79 -8.28
CA VAL A 155 1.58 -6.14 -7.13
C VAL A 155 2.32 -5.90 -5.81
N PHE A 156 3.57 -6.34 -5.70
CA PHE A 156 4.39 -6.12 -4.51
C PHE A 156 4.63 -4.62 -4.26
N GLN A 157 4.81 -3.82 -5.30
CA GLN A 157 4.92 -2.37 -5.18
C GLN A 157 3.65 -1.75 -4.58
N ILE A 158 2.46 -2.14 -5.06
CA ILE A 158 1.19 -1.65 -4.51
C ILE A 158 1.07 -2.02 -3.02
N VAL A 159 1.36 -3.28 -2.67
CA VAL A 159 1.37 -3.74 -1.27
C VAL A 159 2.39 -2.97 -0.44
N ALA A 160 3.56 -2.65 -0.98
CA ALA A 160 4.59 -1.88 -0.29
C ALA A 160 4.10 -0.46 0.04
N TYR A 161 3.46 0.24 -0.89
CA TYR A 161 2.86 1.55 -0.62
C TYR A 161 1.76 1.48 0.43
N PHE A 162 0.90 0.47 0.39
CA PHE A 162 -0.12 0.31 1.43
C PHE A 162 0.44 -0.09 2.80
N SER A 163 1.65 -0.64 2.84
CA SER A 163 2.37 -1.01 4.06
C SER A 163 3.12 0.17 4.70
N ILE A 164 3.19 1.34 4.03
CA ILE A 164 3.70 2.55 4.67
C ILE A 164 2.83 2.85 5.89
N GLN A 165 3.48 3.02 7.05
CA GLN A 165 2.79 3.40 8.27
C GLN A 165 2.32 4.85 8.14
N ASP A 166 1.01 5.01 8.12
CA ASP A 166 0.38 6.31 8.31
C ASP A 166 0.58 6.67 9.79
N GLN A 167 1.75 7.19 10.17
CA GLN A 167 1.76 8.00 11.39
C GLN A 167 0.75 9.11 11.12
N PRO A 168 -0.36 9.19 11.88
CA PRO A 168 -1.29 10.28 11.71
C PRO A 168 -0.46 11.53 11.96
N SER A 169 -0.23 12.31 10.92
CA SER A 169 0.00 13.71 11.13
C SER A 169 -1.20 14.13 11.98
N PRO A 170 -1.00 14.65 13.20
CA PRO A 170 -2.02 15.51 13.76
C PRO A 170 -2.02 16.72 12.83
N ILE A 171 -2.67 16.59 11.68
CA ILE A 171 -3.39 17.69 11.09
C ILE A 171 -4.35 18.08 12.20
N LEU A 172 -3.89 18.96 13.07
CA LEU A 172 -4.72 19.94 13.70
C LEU A 172 -5.11 20.82 12.52
N TYR A 173 -6.28 20.57 11.92
CA TYR A 173 -6.72 21.28 10.72
C TYR A 173 -6.74 22.76 11.16
N PRO A 174 -5.92 23.66 10.57
CA PRO A 174 -5.89 25.06 11.00
C PRO A 174 -7.23 25.68 10.61
N GLY A 175 -8.22 25.60 11.52
CA GLY A 175 -9.58 26.07 11.28
C GLY A 175 -10.71 25.07 11.59
N TYR A 176 -10.43 23.85 12.04
CA TYR A 176 -11.48 22.98 12.60
C TYR A 176 -11.22 22.76 14.08
N GLN A 177 -11.80 23.63 14.89
CA GLN A 177 -12.21 23.20 16.22
C GLN A 177 -13.40 22.27 15.99
N PRO A 178 -13.41 21.02 16.49
CA PRO A 178 -14.68 20.29 16.62
C PRO A 178 -15.65 21.26 17.30
N PRO A 179 -16.94 21.31 16.88
CA PRO A 179 -17.91 22.18 17.53
C PRO A 179 -17.71 21.98 19.03
N GLN A 180 -17.31 23.04 19.74
CA GLN A 180 -17.31 22.96 21.18
C GLN A 180 -18.78 22.71 21.48
N GLN A 181 -19.09 21.45 21.79
CA GLN A 181 -20.28 21.14 22.54
C GLN A 181 -20.12 22.04 23.75
N MET A 182 -20.84 23.17 23.73
CA MET A 182 -21.16 23.88 24.95
C MET A 182 -21.49 22.77 25.93
N PRO A 183 -20.79 22.67 27.08
CA PRO A 183 -21.11 21.67 28.06
C PRO A 183 -22.61 21.78 28.28
N THR A 184 -23.37 20.85 27.72
CA THR A 184 -24.71 20.61 28.20
C THR A 184 -24.48 20.35 29.68
N PRO A 185 -25.22 21.01 30.58
CA PRO A 185 -25.08 20.78 32.01
C PRO A 185 -25.15 19.27 32.18
N VAL A 186 -24.01 18.64 32.45
CA VAL A 186 -23.96 17.23 32.76
C VAL A 186 -24.89 17.15 33.96
N PRO A 187 -26.02 16.43 33.91
CA PRO A 187 -26.82 16.22 35.10
C PRO A 187 -25.82 15.71 36.13
N GLN A 188 -25.58 16.49 37.19
CA GLN A 188 -24.60 16.12 38.19
C GLN A 188 -25.10 14.80 38.75
N VAL A 189 -24.49 13.70 38.29
CA VAL A 189 -24.63 12.42 38.92
C VAL A 189 -24.00 12.66 40.27
N ILE A 190 -24.85 12.89 41.28
CA ILE A 190 -24.48 12.98 42.68
C ILE A 190 -23.67 11.71 42.90
N GLN A 191 -22.35 11.83 42.93
CA GLN A 191 -21.45 10.73 43.23
C GLN A 191 -21.85 10.30 44.63
N PRO A 192 -22.36 9.07 44.84
CA PRO A 192 -22.48 8.56 46.18
C PRO A 192 -21.04 8.46 46.70
N GLN A 193 -20.73 9.24 47.75
CA GLN A 193 -19.52 9.07 48.53
C GLN A 193 -19.28 7.59 48.81
N ALA A 194 -18.02 7.17 48.73
CA ALA A 194 -17.60 5.83 49.11
C ALA A 194 -17.89 5.59 50.60
N THR A 195 -19.03 4.96 50.87
CA THR A 195 -19.34 4.34 52.16
C THR A 195 -18.48 3.08 52.30
N PRO A 196 -17.92 2.77 53.49
CA PRO A 196 -17.11 1.56 53.74
C PRO A 196 -17.83 0.28 53.29
N PRO A 197 -17.09 -0.83 53.04
CA PRO A 197 -17.64 -2.04 52.44
C PRO A 197 -18.77 -2.58 53.31
N GLN A 198 -20.00 -2.34 52.88
CA GLN A 198 -21.18 -2.89 53.50
C GLN A 198 -21.24 -4.36 53.05
N PRO A 199 -21.37 -5.34 53.96
CA PRO A 199 -21.35 -6.76 53.61
C PRO A 199 -22.40 -7.01 52.52
N ALA A 200 -21.99 -7.60 51.40
CA ALA A 200 -22.91 -8.00 50.35
C ALA A 200 -24.00 -8.88 51.00
N PRO A 201 -25.29 -8.49 50.95
CA PRO A 201 -26.33 -9.28 51.57
C PRO A 201 -26.38 -10.63 50.86
N GLU A 202 -26.10 -11.69 51.61
CA GLU A 202 -26.21 -13.06 51.12
C GLU A 202 -27.70 -13.33 50.85
N PHE A 203 -28.03 -13.81 49.65
CA PHE A 203 -29.41 -14.09 49.24
C PHE A 203 -29.56 -15.57 48.90
N LYS A 204 -30.71 -16.13 49.25
CA LYS A 204 -31.13 -17.49 48.87
C LYS A 204 -32.40 -17.43 48.04
N PHE A 205 -32.63 -18.42 47.19
CA PHE A 205 -33.86 -18.53 46.42
C PHE A 205 -34.86 -19.43 47.13
N CYS A 206 -36.15 -19.09 47.06
CA CYS A 206 -37.20 -19.93 47.62
C CYS A 206 -37.27 -21.27 46.88
N PHE A 207 -37.20 -22.40 47.58
CA PHE A 207 -37.24 -23.72 46.95
C PHE A 207 -38.58 -24.07 46.29
N LYS A 208 -39.67 -23.37 46.67
CA LYS A 208 -41.02 -23.63 46.15
C LYS A 208 -41.41 -22.72 44.98
N CYS A 209 -41.09 -21.43 45.04
CA CYS A 209 -41.54 -20.44 44.04
C CYS A 209 -40.41 -19.69 43.31
N GLY A 210 -39.14 -19.94 43.67
CA GLY A 210 -37.98 -19.37 42.99
C GLY A 210 -37.71 -17.88 43.25
N THR A 211 -38.49 -17.21 44.10
CA THR A 211 -38.28 -15.79 44.43
C THR A 211 -36.99 -15.59 45.24
N LYS A 212 -36.21 -14.56 44.90
CA LYS A 212 -34.99 -14.19 45.65
C LYS A 212 -35.36 -13.62 47.02
N LEU A 213 -34.80 -14.20 48.08
CA LEU A 213 -35.02 -13.84 49.48
C LEU A 213 -33.68 -13.53 50.17
N PRO A 214 -33.65 -12.67 51.19
CA PRO A 214 -32.46 -12.50 52.02
C PRO A 214 -32.14 -13.80 52.79
N ALA A 215 -30.86 -14.11 53.01
CA ALA A 215 -30.42 -15.38 53.61
C ALA A 215 -31.06 -15.66 54.99
N SER A 216 -31.36 -14.62 55.76
CA SER A 216 -32.01 -14.70 57.08
C SER A 216 -33.53 -14.93 57.04
N ALA A 217 -34.17 -14.95 55.87
CA ALA A 217 -35.62 -15.18 55.77
C ALA A 217 -36.00 -16.61 56.17
N VAL A 218 -36.81 -16.75 57.22
CA VAL A 218 -37.40 -18.02 57.68
C VAL A 218 -38.64 -18.39 56.87
N TYR A 219 -39.31 -17.42 56.24
CA TYR A 219 -40.49 -17.63 55.41
C TYR A 219 -40.39 -16.84 54.11
N CYS A 220 -40.93 -17.39 53.02
CA CYS A 220 -40.99 -16.70 51.74
C CYS A 220 -42.09 -15.63 51.76
N THR A 221 -41.74 -14.39 51.43
CA THR A 221 -42.66 -13.25 51.38
C THR A 221 -43.67 -13.33 50.24
N ASN A 222 -43.42 -14.17 49.23
CA ASN A 222 -44.31 -14.31 48.07
C ASN A 222 -45.28 -15.50 48.25
N CYS A 223 -44.76 -16.69 48.60
CA CYS A 223 -45.57 -17.91 48.67
C CYS A 223 -45.86 -18.43 50.09
N GLY A 224 -45.41 -17.72 51.13
CA GLY A 224 -45.66 -18.05 52.55
C GLY A 224 -44.97 -19.31 53.08
N THR A 225 -44.16 -19.99 52.27
CA THR A 225 -43.54 -21.27 52.64
C THR A 225 -42.31 -21.06 53.52
N LYS A 226 -42.18 -21.85 54.59
CA LYS A 226 -41.02 -21.80 55.50
C LYS A 226 -39.76 -22.29 54.79
N GLN A 227 -38.70 -21.49 54.82
CA GLN A 227 -37.37 -21.78 54.28
C GLN A 227 -36.52 -22.35 55.43
N SER A 228 -36.59 -23.67 55.64
CA SER A 228 -35.79 -24.41 56.61
C SER A 228 -34.43 -24.78 56.03
#